data_AF-A0A7L1KIG0-F1
#
_entry.id   AF-A0A7L1KIG0-F1
#
_cell.length_a   1.000
_cell.length_b   1.000
_cell.length_c   1.000
_cell.angle_alpha   90.00
_cell.angle_beta   90.00
_cell.angle_gamma   90.00
#
_symmetry.space_group_name_H-M   'P 1'
#
loop_
_entity.id
_entity.type
_entity.pdbx_description
1 polymer ?
#
loop_
_entity_poly.entity_id
_entity_poly.type
_entity_poly.pdbx_seq_one_letter_code
_entity_poly.pdbx_strand_id
1 'polypeptide(L)'
;MAYHYGTSRVVGGTDAQPGAWPWIVSIQDPWEAGTGHICGGSLISSQWVLTAAHCFINARHITMWRVVVGATRLSRLGPEVQVRNIRRLLVHEHYNNISQSNDIALLELNHPVQCSYYTQLACVPDASLRVSELTTCYVSGWG
;
A
#
# COMPACT_ATOMS: atom_id res chain seq x y z
N MET A 1 26.71 6.11 -26.89
CA MET A 1 26.34 5.71 -25.51
C MET A 1 25.05 6.43 -25.18
N ALA A 2 23.91 5.74 -25.29
CA ALA A 2 22.60 6.33 -25.02
C ALA A 2 22.24 6.08 -23.55
N TYR A 3 22.12 7.15 -22.77
CA TYR A 3 21.63 7.10 -21.41
C TYR A 3 20.11 6.91 -21.44
N HIS A 4 19.64 5.71 -21.13
CA HIS A 4 18.23 5.47 -20.80
C HIS A 4 17.96 6.05 -19.42
N TYR A 5 17.44 7.27 -19.35
CA TYR A 5 16.70 7.73 -18.18
C TYR A 5 15.42 6.89 -18.10
N GLY A 6 15.50 5.76 -17.39
CA GLY A 6 14.32 5.04 -16.95
C GLY A 6 13.56 5.96 -15.99
N THR A 7 12.34 6.32 -16.35
CA THR A 7 11.40 7.04 -15.49
C THR A 7 10.84 6.09 -14.44
N SER A 8 11.72 5.56 -13.59
CA SER A 8 11.31 4.83 -12.39
C SER A 8 10.48 5.79 -11.54
N ARG A 9 9.27 5.36 -11.15
CA ARG A 9 8.40 6.17 -10.30
C ARG A 9 8.93 6.30 -8.87
N VAL A 10 9.67 5.30 -8.40
CA VAL A 10 10.47 5.41 -7.18
C VAL A 10 11.79 6.08 -7.54
N VAL A 11 12.12 7.19 -6.87
CA VAL A 11 13.36 7.94 -7.12
C VAL A 11 14.59 7.06 -6.91
N GLY A 12 15.38 6.86 -7.95
CA GLY A 12 16.57 5.97 -7.93
C GLY A 12 16.25 4.46 -7.91
N GLY A 13 14.98 4.08 -8.09
CA GLY A 13 14.56 2.69 -8.17
C GLY A 13 14.65 2.08 -9.57
N THR A 14 14.22 0.82 -9.67
CA THR A 14 14.05 0.08 -10.93
C THR A 14 12.65 -0.51 -11.01
N ASP A 15 12.13 -0.68 -12.22
CA ASP A 15 10.83 -1.32 -12.44
C ASP A 15 10.79 -2.72 -11.81
N ALA A 16 9.76 -2.98 -11.01
CA ALA A 16 9.52 -4.29 -10.42
C ALA A 16 8.83 -5.23 -11.42
N GLN A 17 9.16 -6.52 -11.34
CA GLN A 17 8.44 -7.54 -12.10
C GLN A 17 6.99 -7.66 -11.59
N PRO A 18 6.02 -8.00 -12.46
CA PRO A 18 4.66 -8.29 -12.02
C PRO A 18 4.63 -9.37 -10.93
N GLY A 19 3.97 -9.07 -9.81
CA GLY A 19 3.87 -9.99 -8.66
C GLY A 19 5.12 -10.07 -7.77
N ALA A 20 6.16 -9.26 -8.01
CA ALA A 20 7.37 -9.25 -7.16
C ALA A 20 7.09 -8.83 -5.71
N TRP A 21 6.09 -7.96 -5.51
CA TRP A 21 5.65 -7.48 -4.19
C TRP A 21 4.16 -7.76 -4.01
N PRO A 22 3.75 -9.02 -3.86
CA PRO A 22 2.34 -9.42 -4.00
C PRO A 22 1.43 -8.90 -2.86
N TRP A 23 2.00 -8.35 -1.79
CA TRP A 23 1.29 -7.71 -0.68
C TRP A 23 1.14 -6.20 -0.83
N ILE A 24 1.82 -5.56 -1.79
CA ILE A 24 1.75 -4.11 -1.95
C ILE A 24 0.34 -3.71 -2.39
N VAL A 25 -0.20 -2.66 -1.77
CA VAL A 25 -1.49 -2.11 -2.15
C VAL A 25 -1.37 -0.62 -2.48
N SER A 26 -2.20 -0.18 -3.42
CA SER A 26 -2.44 1.23 -3.71
C SER A 26 -3.74 1.66 -3.05
N ILE A 27 -3.69 2.63 -2.14
CA ILE A 27 -4.85 3.27 -1.52
C ILE A 27 -5.20 4.50 -2.37
N GLN A 28 -6.45 4.57 -2.80
CA GLN A 28 -6.91 5.58 -3.75
C GLN A 28 -8.10 6.37 -3.22
N ASP A 29 -7.98 7.69 -3.31
CA ASP A 29 -9.08 8.62 -3.14
C ASP A 29 -9.74 8.86 -4.52
N PRO A 30 -11.04 8.55 -4.70
CA PRO A 30 -11.74 8.76 -5.98
C PRO A 30 -11.91 10.23 -6.37
N TRP A 31 -11.72 11.18 -5.45
CA TRP A 31 -11.77 12.62 -5.74
C TRP A 31 -10.45 13.18 -6.25
N GLU A 32 -9.37 12.40 -6.17
CA GLU A 32 -8.05 12.80 -6.61
C GLU A 32 -7.84 12.47 -8.10
N ALA A 33 -7.18 13.38 -8.82
CA ALA A 33 -7.07 13.29 -10.27
C ALA A 33 -6.18 12.11 -10.72
N GLY A 34 -6.39 11.64 -11.96
CA GLY A 34 -5.58 10.56 -12.54
C GLY A 34 -5.89 9.19 -11.93
N THR A 35 -4.91 8.55 -11.30
CA THR A 35 -5.11 7.22 -10.67
C THR A 35 -5.77 7.30 -9.29
N GLY A 36 -5.83 8.50 -8.71
CA GLY A 36 -6.28 8.71 -7.33
C GLY A 36 -5.36 8.11 -6.26
N HIS A 37 -4.18 7.58 -6.61
CA HIS A 37 -3.23 7.01 -5.65
C HIS A 37 -2.70 8.06 -4.67
N ILE A 38 -2.91 7.83 -3.38
CA ILE A 38 -2.48 8.74 -2.30
C ILE A 38 -1.43 8.09 -1.40
N CYS A 39 -1.60 6.81 -1.09
CA CYS A 39 -0.70 6.09 -0.20
C CYS A 39 -0.51 4.63 -0.60
N GLY A 40 0.59 4.06 -0.14
CA GLY A 40 0.84 2.63 -0.14
C GLY A 40 0.32 1.93 1.13
N GLY A 41 0.30 0.61 1.08
CA GLY A 41 0.07 -0.23 2.25
C GLY A 41 0.52 -1.66 2.00
N SER A 42 0.40 -2.51 3.01
CA SER A 42 0.67 -3.93 2.93
C SER A 42 -0.57 -4.73 3.32
N LEU A 43 -0.96 -5.68 2.47
CA LEU A 43 -2.00 -6.64 2.78
C LEU A 43 -1.48 -7.64 3.83
N ILE A 44 -1.99 -7.60 5.05
CA ILE A 44 -1.54 -8.47 6.17
C ILE A 44 -2.52 -9.62 6.46
N SER A 45 -3.75 -9.53 5.94
CA SER A 45 -4.70 -10.64 5.86
C SER A 45 -5.63 -10.44 4.67
N SER A 46 -6.50 -11.41 4.36
CA SER A 46 -7.43 -11.30 3.23
C SER A 46 -8.38 -10.09 3.31
N GLN A 47 -8.59 -9.51 4.50
CA GLN A 47 -9.46 -8.33 4.70
C GLN A 47 -8.78 -7.16 5.42
N TRP A 48 -7.49 -7.23 5.69
CA TRP A 48 -6.79 -6.18 6.44
C TRP A 48 -5.55 -5.68 5.73
N VAL A 49 -5.48 -4.36 5.60
CA VAL A 49 -4.30 -3.65 5.10
C VAL A 49 -3.69 -2.84 6.23
N LEU A 50 -2.37 -2.97 6.38
CA LEU A 50 -1.54 -2.12 7.22
C LEU A 50 -1.02 -0.93 6.41
N THR A 51 -1.10 0.27 6.97
CA THR A 51 -0.65 1.51 6.30
C THR A 51 -0.30 2.57 7.36
N ALA A 52 0.04 3.78 6.93
CA ALA A 52 0.35 4.91 7.79
C ALA A 52 -0.93 5.69 8.15
N ALA A 53 -0.97 6.26 9.35
CA ALA A 53 -2.08 7.07 9.83
C ALA A 53 -2.13 8.44 9.15
N HIS A 54 -0.97 9.02 8.83
CA HIS A 54 -0.89 10.36 8.23
C HIS A 54 -1.61 10.46 6.88
N CYS A 55 -1.75 9.33 6.17
CA CYS A 55 -2.52 9.22 4.93
C CYS A 55 -3.98 9.67 5.07
N PHE A 56 -4.53 9.69 6.29
CA PHE A 56 -5.96 9.88 6.53
C PHE A 56 -6.33 11.15 7.32
N ILE A 57 -5.38 12.05 7.61
CA ILE A 57 -5.64 13.27 8.41
C ILE A 57 -6.77 14.11 7.81
N ASN A 58 -6.82 14.22 6.47
CA ASN A 58 -7.81 14.99 5.73
C ASN A 58 -8.81 14.10 4.98
N ALA A 59 -8.80 12.79 5.24
CA ALA A 59 -9.66 11.86 4.51
C ALA A 59 -11.14 12.13 4.80
N ARG A 60 -11.94 12.16 3.73
CA ARG A 60 -13.39 12.30 3.80
C ARG A 60 -14.03 11.12 3.08
N HIS A 61 -15.19 10.69 3.56
CA HIS A 61 -15.97 9.60 2.94
C HIS A 61 -15.13 8.35 2.67
N ILE A 62 -14.35 7.92 3.66
CA ILE A 62 -13.37 6.82 3.55
C ILE A 62 -13.95 5.54 2.95
N THR A 63 -15.25 5.29 3.13
CA THR A 63 -15.92 4.10 2.58
C THR A 63 -16.02 4.09 1.05
N MET A 64 -15.82 5.24 0.39
CA MET A 64 -15.77 5.35 -1.07
C MET A 64 -14.34 5.16 -1.61
N TRP A 65 -13.32 5.25 -0.75
CA TRP A 65 -11.93 5.02 -1.14
C TRP A 65 -11.73 3.58 -1.57
N ARG A 66 -10.72 3.38 -2.41
CA ARG A 66 -10.41 2.10 -3.04
C ARG A 66 -9.06 1.60 -2.57
N VAL A 67 -8.99 0.30 -2.30
CA VAL A 67 -7.74 -0.44 -2.13
C VAL A 67 -7.58 -1.30 -3.37
N VAL A 68 -6.46 -1.08 -4.08
CA VAL A 68 -6.11 -1.80 -5.30
C VAL A 68 -4.94 -2.72 -5.01
N VAL A 69 -5.13 -4.02 -5.25
CA VAL A 69 -4.17 -5.09 -4.95
C VAL A 69 -3.84 -5.87 -6.22
N GLY A 70 -2.58 -6.32 -6.35
CA GLY A 70 -2.09 -7.09 -7.49
C GLY A 70 -1.77 -6.28 -8.74
N ALA A 71 -1.88 -4.95 -8.69
CA ALA A 71 -1.52 -4.09 -9.80
C ALA A 71 0.00 -4.00 -9.96
N THR A 72 0.47 -3.97 -11.20
CA THR A 72 1.85 -3.54 -11.52
C THR A 72 1.86 -2.09 -12.02
N ARG A 73 0.88 -1.70 -12.86
CA ARG A 73 0.71 -0.34 -13.39
C ARG A 73 -0.66 0.21 -13.02
N LEU A 74 -0.69 1.29 -12.24
CA LEU A 74 -1.95 1.93 -11.82
C LEU A 74 -2.68 2.65 -12.97
N SER A 75 -1.97 3.07 -14.02
CA SER A 75 -2.58 3.69 -15.20
C SER A 75 -3.33 2.71 -16.11
N ARG A 76 -3.09 1.40 -15.95
CA ARG A 76 -3.74 0.34 -16.73
C ARG A 76 -3.78 -0.94 -15.90
N LEU A 77 -4.89 -1.16 -15.22
CA LEU A 77 -5.11 -2.34 -14.38
C LEU A 77 -5.25 -3.59 -15.25
N GLY A 78 -4.54 -4.66 -14.87
CA GLY A 78 -4.65 -5.97 -15.50
C GLY A 78 -5.80 -6.82 -14.92
N PRO A 79 -6.11 -7.97 -15.54
CA PRO A 79 -7.17 -8.87 -15.07
C PRO A 79 -6.90 -9.48 -13.68
N GLU A 80 -5.65 -9.51 -13.23
CA GLU A 80 -5.23 -9.98 -11.92
C GLU A 80 -5.64 -9.05 -10.77
N VAL A 81 -5.97 -7.80 -11.10
CA VAL A 81 -6.18 -6.74 -10.11
C VAL A 81 -7.50 -6.95 -9.37
N GLN A 82 -7.43 -6.83 -8.04
CA GLN A 82 -8.60 -6.82 -7.18
C GLN A 82 -8.77 -5.44 -6.56
N VAL A 83 -9.97 -4.88 -6.72
CA VAL A 83 -10.35 -3.61 -6.09
C VAL A 83 -11.34 -3.90 -4.98
N ARG A 84 -11.11 -3.31 -3.81
CA ARG A 84 -12.02 -3.34 -2.66
C ARG A 84 -12.28 -1.92 -2.17
N ASN A 85 -13.43 -1.71 -1.56
CA ASN A 85 -13.67 -0.49 -0.81
C ASN A 85 -13.27 -0.69 0.65
N ILE A 86 -12.99 0.42 1.31
CA ILE A 86 -12.72 0.41 2.75
C ILE A 86 -14.05 0.30 3.49
N ARG A 87 -14.16 -0.67 4.40
CA ARG A 87 -15.30 -0.79 5.34
C ARG A 87 -15.05 0.06 6.58
N ARG A 88 -13.84 0.01 7.12
CA ARG A 88 -13.46 0.67 8.36
C ARG A 88 -12.00 1.10 8.31
N LEU A 89 -11.74 2.30 8.82
CA LEU A 89 -10.39 2.80 9.11
C LEU A 89 -10.19 2.78 10.63
N LEU A 90 -9.06 2.22 11.07
CA LEU A 90 -8.60 2.21 12.45
C LEU A 90 -7.27 2.93 12.51
N VAL A 91 -7.29 4.18 12.97
CA VAL A 91 -6.05 4.92 13.27
C VAL A 91 -5.59 4.54 14.68
N HIS A 92 -4.29 4.38 14.88
CA HIS A 92 -3.74 4.14 16.20
C HIS A 92 -4.19 5.23 17.19
N GLU A 93 -4.69 4.84 18.36
CA GLU A 93 -5.33 5.74 19.33
C GLU A 93 -4.39 6.85 19.85
N HIS A 94 -3.08 6.59 19.80
CA HIS A 94 -2.03 7.52 20.18
C HIS A 94 -1.28 8.14 19.00
N TYR A 95 -1.83 8.10 17.79
CA TYR A 95 -1.25 8.81 16.65
C TYR A 95 -1.20 10.32 16.93
N ASN A 96 -0.04 10.94 16.69
CA ASN A 96 0.15 12.37 16.83
C ASN A 96 0.64 12.97 15.51
N ASN A 97 -0.17 13.83 14.90
CA ASN A 97 0.14 14.45 13.61
C ASN A 97 1.31 15.45 13.65
N ILE A 98 1.63 16.02 14.82
CA ILE A 98 2.73 16.99 14.94
C ILE A 98 4.06 16.25 15.02
N SER A 99 4.17 15.26 15.92
CA SER A 99 5.40 14.48 16.10
C SER A 99 5.53 13.30 15.14
N GLN A 100 4.47 12.94 14.41
CA GLN A 100 4.35 11.72 13.60
C GLN A 100 4.57 10.42 14.39
N SER A 101 4.38 10.46 15.72
CA SER A 101 4.51 9.26 16.56
C SER A 101 3.29 8.36 16.41
N ASN A 102 3.51 7.05 16.42
CA ASN A 102 2.48 6.02 16.20
C ASN A 102 1.76 6.18 14.85
N ASP A 103 2.51 6.50 13.80
CA ASP A 103 2.01 6.66 12.44
C ASP A 103 1.67 5.29 11.79
N ILE A 104 0.59 4.69 12.30
CA ILE A 104 0.12 3.37 11.90
C ILE A 104 -1.41 3.34 11.89
N ALA A 105 -1.98 2.73 10.85
CA ALA A 105 -3.40 2.53 10.70
C ALA A 105 -3.70 1.18 10.04
N LEU A 106 -4.90 0.67 10.32
CA LEU A 106 -5.45 -0.52 9.69
C LEU A 106 -6.70 -0.15 8.88
N LEU A 107 -6.79 -0.72 7.67
CA LEU A 107 -7.99 -0.68 6.85
C LEU A 107 -8.63 -2.06 6.82
N GLU A 108 -9.91 -2.12 7.22
CA GLU A 108 -10.75 -3.28 7.00
C GLU A 108 -11.39 -3.17 5.61
N LEU A 109 -11.23 -4.19 4.78
CA LEU A 109 -11.82 -4.25 3.44
C LEU A 109 -13.27 -4.73 3.51
N ASN A 110 -14.14 -4.19 2.66
CA ASN A 110 -15.56 -4.58 2.62
C ASN A 110 -15.79 -6.04 2.26
N HIS A 111 -14.86 -6.66 1.51
CA HIS A 111 -14.87 -8.09 1.16
C HIS A 111 -13.43 -8.61 1.10
N PRO A 112 -13.20 -9.91 1.35
CA PRO A 112 -11.87 -10.49 1.24
C PRO A 112 -11.30 -10.39 -0.17
N VAL A 113 -9.97 -10.24 -0.26
CA VAL A 113 -9.21 -10.49 -1.49
C VAL A 113 -8.85 -11.97 -1.58
N GLN A 114 -8.77 -12.48 -2.80
CA GLN A 114 -8.36 -13.85 -3.08
C GLN A 114 -6.86 -13.89 -3.35
N CYS A 115 -6.14 -14.82 -2.72
CA CYS A 115 -4.72 -14.97 -2.96
C CYS A 115 -4.44 -15.56 -4.36
N SER A 116 -3.35 -15.11 -4.98
CA SER A 116 -2.88 -15.53 -6.29
C SER A 116 -1.37 -15.32 -6.40
N TYR A 117 -0.79 -15.54 -7.59
CA TYR A 117 0.60 -15.16 -7.84
C TYR A 117 0.85 -13.65 -7.64
N TYR A 118 -0.15 -12.81 -7.93
CA TYR A 118 -0.04 -11.35 -7.85
C TYR A 118 -0.56 -10.77 -6.53
N THR A 119 -1.19 -11.59 -5.67
CA THR A 119 -1.80 -11.14 -4.42
C THR A 119 -1.49 -12.14 -3.32
N GLN A 120 -0.67 -11.75 -2.36
CA GLN A 120 -0.32 -12.57 -1.19
C GLN A 120 -0.22 -11.69 0.05
N LEU A 121 -0.20 -12.33 1.21
CA LEU A 121 -0.14 -11.65 2.50
C LEU A 121 1.31 -11.35 2.87
N ALA A 122 1.58 -10.15 3.38
CA ALA A 122 2.82 -9.85 4.08
C ALA A 122 2.81 -10.52 5.46
N CYS A 123 3.99 -10.97 5.91
CA CYS A 123 4.16 -11.41 7.30
C CYS A 123 4.21 -10.19 8.22
N VAL A 124 3.55 -10.29 9.38
CA VAL A 124 3.72 -9.32 10.48
C VAL A 124 4.75 -9.92 11.45
N PRO A 125 5.84 -9.21 11.75
CA PRO A 125 6.85 -9.73 12.67
C PRO A 125 6.32 -9.79 14.10
N ASP A 126 6.87 -10.72 14.88
CA ASP A 126 6.68 -10.73 16.32
C ASP A 126 7.44 -9.57 17.00
N ALA A 127 7.01 -9.18 18.20
CA ALA A 127 7.60 -8.08 18.98
C ALA A 127 9.07 -8.33 19.36
N SER A 128 9.56 -9.57 19.30
CA SER A 128 10.96 -9.93 19.52
C SER A 128 11.89 -9.57 18.36
N LEU A 129 11.37 -9.25 17.16
CA LEU A 129 12.20 -8.94 16.01
C LEU A 129 12.97 -7.61 16.22
N ARG A 130 14.29 -7.69 16.14
CA ARG A 130 15.17 -6.53 16.18
C ARG A 130 15.46 -6.06 14.76
N VAL A 131 14.68 -5.07 14.29
CA VAL A 131 14.83 -4.49 12.95
C VAL A 131 16.26 -3.98 12.68
N SER A 132 16.96 -3.49 13.71
CA SER A 132 18.35 -3.04 13.60
C SER A 132 19.36 -4.13 13.22
N GLU A 133 19.00 -5.40 13.42
CA GLU A 133 19.82 -6.56 13.07
C GLU A 133 19.56 -7.02 11.61
N LEU A 134 18.56 -6.44 10.93
CA LEU A 134 18.31 -6.68 9.51
C LEU A 134 19.27 -5.88 8.65
N THR A 135 19.94 -6.54 7.71
CA THR A 135 20.98 -5.92 6.86
C THR A 135 20.46 -5.45 5.51
N THR A 136 19.29 -5.91 5.07
CA THR A 136 18.73 -5.57 3.75
C THR A 136 17.22 -5.47 3.81
N CYS A 137 16.71 -4.31 3.43
CA CYS A 137 15.29 -4.01 3.33
C CYS A 137 14.98 -3.50 1.92
N TYR A 138 13.73 -3.66 1.49
CA TYR A 138 13.26 -3.20 0.20
C TYR A 138 12.12 -2.19 0.36
N VAL A 139 12.09 -1.21 -0.53
CA VAL A 139 11.01 -0.24 -0.65
C VAL A 139 10.40 -0.39 -2.04
N SER A 140 9.07 -0.40 -2.11
CA SER A 140 8.32 -0.50 -3.37
C SER A 140 7.12 0.45 -3.33
N GLY A 141 6.74 0.99 -4.50
CA GLY A 141 5.70 2.01 -4.59
C GLY A 141 5.50 2.53 -6.02
N TRP A 142 4.57 3.47 -6.18
CA TRP A 142 4.24 4.12 -7.46
C TRP A 142 4.53 5.63 -7.50
N GLY A 143 5.31 6.12 -6.55
CA GLY A 143 5.79 7.50 -6.41
C GLY A 143 6.90 7.57 -5.37
#